data_AF-A0A202DMJ6-F1
#
_entry.id   AF-A0A202DMJ6-F1
#
_cell.length_a   1.000
_cell.length_b   1.000
_cell.length_c   1.000
_cell.angle_alpha   90.00
_cell.angle_beta   90.00
_cell.angle_gamma   90.00
#
_symmetry.space_group_name_H-M   'P 1'
#
loop_
_entity.id
_entity.type
_entity.pdbx_description
1 polymer ?
#
loop_
_entity_poly.entity_id
_entity_poly.type
_entity_poly.pdbx_seq_one_letter_code
_entity_poly.pdbx_strand_id
1 'polypeptide(L)'
;MLNSGKFVWRAEKAPGQLEPKGMMWSQRLQKAGYSTYMAGKWHVKSASAAKSFETTGTVRGGMPGQTKDGYNRPTGPDDKKWLPGIPRRLDTGRAANIGPKYWAMKP
;
A
#
# COMPACT_ATOMS: atom_id res chain seq x y z
N MET A 1 -2.93 -8.25 -12.53
CA MET A 1 -1.79 -9.18 -12.39
C MET A 1 -2.10 -10.21 -11.34
N LEU A 2 -1.63 -10.04 -10.10
CA LEU A 2 -1.79 -11.02 -9.03
C LEU A 2 -3.25 -11.41 -8.80
N ASN A 3 -4.12 -10.41 -8.59
CA ASN A 3 -5.54 -10.66 -8.30
C ASN A 3 -6.31 -11.33 -9.45
N SER A 4 -5.77 -11.27 -10.68
CA SER A 4 -6.47 -11.70 -11.88
C SER A 4 -5.86 -12.92 -12.58
N GLY A 5 -4.64 -13.34 -12.23
CA GLY A 5 -3.88 -14.37 -12.94
C GLY A 5 -3.55 -14.02 -14.40
N LYS A 6 -3.66 -12.75 -14.81
CA LYS A 6 -3.40 -12.29 -16.18
C LYS A 6 -1.98 -11.74 -16.29
N PHE A 7 -1.39 -11.79 -17.50
CA PHE A 7 -0.14 -11.13 -17.85
C PHE A 7 -0.26 -9.59 -17.88
N VAL A 8 0.87 -8.87 -17.73
CA VAL A 8 0.94 -7.39 -17.55
C VAL A 8 0.17 -6.69 -18.66
N TRP A 9 0.49 -7.06 -19.89
CA TRP A 9 -0.08 -6.53 -21.12
C TRP A 9 -1.58 -6.83 -21.32
N ARG A 10 -2.15 -7.73 -20.51
CA ARG A 10 -3.59 -8.08 -20.54
C ARG A 10 -4.33 -7.67 -19.27
N ALA A 11 -3.63 -7.18 -18.26
CA ALA A 11 -4.19 -6.84 -16.96
C ALA A 11 -4.71 -5.41 -16.88
N GLU A 12 -4.28 -4.51 -17.78
CA GLU A 12 -4.68 -3.10 -17.80
C GLU A 12 -6.22 -2.92 -17.86
N LYS A 13 -6.89 -3.67 -18.74
CA LYS A 13 -8.36 -3.59 -18.93
C LYS A 13 -9.17 -4.31 -17.84
N ALA A 14 -8.49 -4.96 -16.91
CA ALA A 14 -9.10 -5.97 -16.07
C ALA A 14 -9.69 -5.44 -14.74
N PRO A 15 -9.03 -4.59 -13.96
CA PRO A 15 -9.41 -4.42 -12.55
C PRO A 15 -10.81 -3.82 -12.34
N GLY A 16 -11.32 -2.97 -13.25
CA GLY A 16 -12.68 -2.43 -13.16
C GLY A 16 -13.80 -3.40 -13.56
N GLN A 17 -13.47 -4.53 -14.21
CA GLN A 17 -14.44 -5.52 -14.68
C GLN A 17 -14.35 -6.85 -13.91
N LEU A 18 -13.24 -7.12 -13.24
CA LEU A 18 -12.98 -8.41 -12.61
C LEU A 18 -13.70 -8.60 -11.28
N GLU A 19 -13.70 -7.58 -10.40
CA GLU A 19 -14.36 -7.66 -9.09
C GLU A 19 -15.88 -7.84 -9.25
N PRO A 20 -16.59 -7.05 -10.07
CA PRO A 20 -18.03 -7.25 -10.27
C PRO A 20 -18.38 -8.61 -10.89
N LYS A 21 -17.48 -9.18 -11.70
CA LYS A 21 -17.68 -10.47 -12.38
C LYS A 21 -17.20 -11.66 -11.55
N GLY A 22 -16.75 -11.47 -10.30
CA GLY A 22 -16.31 -12.57 -9.46
C GLY A 22 -15.05 -13.28 -9.98
N MET A 23 -14.21 -12.58 -10.75
CA MET A 23 -13.09 -13.18 -11.49
C MET A 23 -11.75 -13.09 -10.76
N MET A 24 -11.69 -12.42 -9.60
CA MET A 24 -10.48 -12.40 -8.80
C MET A 24 -10.19 -13.75 -8.16
N TRP A 25 -8.92 -14.06 -7.88
CA TRP A 25 -8.56 -15.33 -7.26
C TRP A 25 -9.29 -15.54 -5.93
N SER A 26 -9.45 -14.48 -5.13
CA SER A 26 -10.12 -14.52 -3.83
C SER A 26 -11.58 -14.96 -3.97
N GLN A 27 -12.30 -14.35 -4.91
CA GLN A 27 -13.69 -14.69 -5.21
C GLN A 27 -13.82 -16.12 -5.78
N ARG A 28 -12.82 -16.58 -6.55
CA ARG A 28 -12.79 -17.96 -7.07
C ARG A 28 -12.57 -18.98 -5.96
N LEU A 29 -11.65 -18.70 -5.04
CA LEU A 29 -11.40 -19.57 -3.88
C LEU A 29 -12.61 -19.59 -2.94
N GLN A 30 -13.27 -18.45 -2.73
CA GLN A 30 -14.52 -18.38 -1.96
C GLN A 30 -15.60 -19.28 -2.55
N LYS A 31 -15.80 -19.27 -3.87
CA LYS A 31 -16.73 -20.17 -4.56
C LYS A 31 -16.36 -21.64 -4.43
N ALA A 32 -15.08 -21.95 -4.26
CA ALA A 32 -14.59 -23.31 -4.02
C ALA A 32 -14.67 -23.72 -2.53
N GLY A 33 -15.22 -22.86 -1.66
CA GLY A 33 -15.42 -23.16 -0.23
C GLY A 33 -14.29 -22.69 0.69
N TYR A 34 -13.35 -21.87 0.19
CA TYR A 34 -12.26 -21.33 1.01
C TYR A 34 -12.63 -19.99 1.62
N SER A 35 -12.34 -19.79 2.90
CA SER A 35 -12.42 -18.46 3.51
C SER A 35 -11.30 -17.56 3.01
N THR A 36 -11.65 -16.32 2.65
CA THR A 36 -10.67 -15.37 2.08
C THR A 36 -10.55 -14.09 2.90
N TYR A 37 -9.30 -13.74 3.23
CA TYR A 37 -8.99 -12.61 4.10
C TYR A 37 -8.06 -11.62 3.41
N MET A 38 -8.27 -10.33 3.67
CA MET A 38 -7.31 -9.29 3.30
C MET A 38 -7.10 -8.30 4.45
N ALA A 39 -5.83 -8.09 4.82
CA ALA A 39 -5.41 -6.97 5.65
C ALA A 39 -4.13 -6.35 5.08
N GLY A 40 -3.95 -5.04 5.28
CA GLY A 40 -2.76 -4.31 4.86
C GLY A 40 -2.97 -3.47 3.60
N LYS A 41 -1.97 -3.40 2.74
CA LYS A 41 -1.92 -2.45 1.62
C LYS A 41 -2.79 -2.90 0.44
N TRP A 42 -3.67 -2.01 -0.01
CA TRP A 42 -4.46 -2.20 -1.22
C TRP A 42 -4.15 -1.13 -2.26
N HIS A 43 -3.73 -1.56 -3.45
CA HIS A 43 -3.30 -0.67 -4.53
C HIS A 43 -4.15 -0.80 -5.82
N VAL A 44 -5.22 -1.61 -5.80
CA VAL A 44 -6.05 -1.81 -6.99
C VAL A 44 -7.12 -0.72 -7.05
N LYS A 45 -6.87 0.36 -7.80
CA LYS A 45 -7.72 1.56 -7.79
C LYS A 45 -9.18 1.32 -8.22
N SER A 46 -9.41 0.42 -9.17
CA SER A 46 -10.74 0.17 -9.77
C SER A 46 -11.50 -0.99 -9.14
N ALA A 47 -11.03 -1.55 -8.02
CA ALA A 47 -11.71 -2.59 -7.28
C ALA A 47 -11.62 -2.34 -5.77
N SER A 48 -12.66 -2.68 -5.04
CA SER A 48 -12.65 -2.60 -3.58
C SER A 48 -12.09 -3.88 -2.97
N ALA A 49 -11.16 -3.75 -2.01
CA ALA A 49 -10.69 -4.90 -1.22
C ALA A 49 -11.86 -5.58 -0.49
N ALA A 50 -12.76 -4.79 0.10
CA ALA A 50 -13.91 -5.28 0.86
C ALA A 50 -14.95 -6.02 0.01
N LYS A 51 -14.97 -5.80 -1.32
CA LYS A 51 -15.83 -6.55 -2.25
C LYS A 51 -15.11 -7.74 -2.89
N SER A 52 -13.78 -7.72 -2.86
CA SER A 52 -12.96 -8.76 -3.47
C SER A 52 -12.69 -9.92 -2.51
N PHE A 53 -12.73 -9.69 -1.20
CA PHE A 53 -12.46 -10.67 -0.16
C PHE A 53 -13.67 -10.78 0.77
N GLU A 54 -13.86 -11.97 1.33
CA GLU A 54 -14.95 -12.24 2.27
C GLU A 54 -14.81 -11.44 3.56
N THR A 55 -13.60 -11.42 4.14
CA THR A 55 -13.31 -10.68 5.36
C THR A 55 -12.13 -9.74 5.13
N THR A 56 -12.31 -8.47 5.47
CA THR A 56 -11.21 -7.50 5.44
C THR A 56 -10.92 -6.91 6.80
N GLY A 57 -9.63 -6.91 7.17
CA GLY A 57 -9.12 -6.20 8.34
C GLY A 57 -8.80 -4.74 8.02
N THR A 58 -7.69 -4.22 8.56
CA THR A 58 -7.25 -2.85 8.27
C THR A 58 -6.73 -2.72 6.84
N VAL A 59 -7.52 -2.14 5.95
CA VAL A 59 -7.12 -1.83 4.57
C VAL A 59 -6.46 -0.44 4.53
N ARG A 60 -5.20 -0.39 4.13
CA ARG A 60 -4.46 0.85 3.91
C ARG A 60 -4.43 1.17 2.42
N GLY A 61 -4.59 2.45 2.11
CA GLY A 61 -4.48 2.96 0.75
C GLY A 61 -3.13 2.65 0.11
N GLY A 62 -3.08 2.80 -1.22
CA GLY A 62 -1.95 2.42 -2.04
C GLY A 62 -0.69 3.25 -1.76
N MET A 63 -0.40 4.22 -2.64
CA MET A 63 0.77 5.09 -2.46
C MET A 63 0.45 6.15 -1.40
N PRO A 64 1.35 6.45 -0.45
CA PRO A 64 1.23 7.66 0.36
C PRO A 64 1.07 8.89 -0.53
N GLY A 65 0.39 9.94 -0.03
CA GLY A 65 0.22 11.19 -0.78
C GLY A 65 1.57 11.78 -1.14
N GLN A 66 1.99 11.61 -2.40
CA GLN A 66 3.23 12.16 -2.91
C GLN A 66 3.15 13.68 -2.89
N THR A 67 4.23 14.32 -2.46
CA THR A 67 4.34 15.79 -2.42
C THR A 67 5.41 16.23 -3.40
N LYS A 68 5.24 17.40 -4.02
CA LYS A 68 6.24 17.97 -4.95
C LYS A 68 7.64 18.03 -4.32
N ASP A 69 7.72 18.25 -3.01
CA ASP A 69 8.99 18.32 -2.28
C ASP A 69 9.79 17.00 -2.23
N GLY A 70 9.13 15.85 -2.40
CA GLY A 70 9.77 14.54 -2.36
C GLY A 70 10.31 14.05 -3.71
N TYR A 71 10.07 14.82 -4.78
CA TYR A 71 10.61 14.52 -6.10
C TYR A 71 12.01 15.11 -6.29
N ASN A 72 12.86 14.39 -7.01
CA ASN A 72 14.23 14.81 -7.37
C ASN A 72 15.09 15.16 -6.15
N ARG A 73 15.10 14.28 -5.14
CA ARG A 73 15.84 14.45 -3.88
C ARG A 73 16.81 13.28 -3.66
N PRO A 74 17.97 13.52 -3.00
CA PRO A 74 18.50 14.82 -2.58
C PRO A 74 19.07 15.64 -3.77
N THR A 75 18.97 16.97 -3.72
CA THR A 75 19.57 17.88 -4.74
C THR A 75 21.01 18.28 -4.43
N GLY A 76 21.53 17.89 -3.27
CA GLY A 76 22.89 18.16 -2.82
C GLY A 76 23.19 17.45 -1.49
N PRO A 77 24.44 17.49 -1.01
CA PRO A 77 24.87 16.75 0.17
C PRO A 77 24.08 17.09 1.46
N ASP A 78 23.63 18.34 1.59
CA ASP A 78 22.94 18.85 2.78
C ASP A 78 21.40 18.93 2.65
N ASP A 79 20.82 18.31 1.62
CA ASP A 79 19.38 18.37 1.37
C ASP A 79 18.57 17.57 2.40
N LYS A 80 18.00 18.29 3.37
CA LYS A 80 17.12 17.75 4.43
C LYS A 80 15.66 18.14 4.24
N LYS A 81 15.29 18.75 3.11
CA LYS A 81 13.93 19.29 2.87
C LYS A 81 12.88 18.18 2.82
N TRP A 82 13.28 17.00 2.38
CA TRP A 82 12.44 15.81 2.39
C TRP A 82 13.30 14.57 2.68
N LEU A 83 12.90 13.78 3.68
CA LEU A 83 13.61 12.57 4.07
C LEU A 83 12.64 11.36 4.05
N PRO A 84 13.02 10.23 3.44
CA PRO A 84 12.15 9.06 3.41
C PRO A 84 11.99 8.48 4.81
N GLY A 85 10.77 8.48 5.33
CA GLY A 85 10.43 7.90 6.63
C GLY A 85 10.36 8.86 7.81
N ILE A 86 10.67 10.15 7.64
CA ILE A 86 10.48 11.17 8.69
C ILE A 86 9.12 11.87 8.49
N PRO A 87 8.20 11.82 9.47
CA PRO A 87 6.96 12.58 9.41
C PRO A 87 7.24 14.09 9.35
N ARG A 88 6.60 14.81 8.42
CA ARG A 88 6.70 16.27 8.27
C ARG A 88 6.53 17.04 9.60
N ARG A 89 5.74 16.52 10.53
CA ARG A 89 5.54 17.12 11.88
C ARG A 89 6.81 17.24 12.74
N LEU A 90 7.91 16.61 12.35
CA LEU A 90 9.18 16.68 13.06
C LEU A 90 10.16 17.71 12.45
N ASP A 91 9.76 18.43 11.39
CA ASP A 91 10.62 19.44 10.73
C ASP A 91 10.54 20.84 11.38
N THR A 92 9.52 21.10 12.21
CA THR A 92 9.30 22.41 12.84
C THR A 92 10.12 22.55 14.12
N GLY A 93 11.45 22.62 14.01
CA GLY A 93 12.38 23.19 15.02
C GLY A 93 12.38 22.61 16.45
N ARG A 94 11.45 21.73 16.82
CA ARG A 94 11.55 20.86 17.98
C ARG A 94 12.27 19.63 17.47
N ALA A 95 13.57 19.58 17.74
CA ALA A 95 14.28 18.32 17.84
C ALA A 95 13.42 17.38 18.69
N ALA A 96 12.67 16.49 18.04
CA ALA A 96 12.20 15.32 18.73
C ALA A 96 13.48 14.62 19.14
N ASN A 97 13.70 14.54 20.45
CA ASN A 97 14.62 13.59 21.06
C ASN A 97 14.18 12.19 20.63
N ILE A 98 14.48 11.82 19.39
CA ILE A 98 14.49 10.44 18.93
C ILE A 98 15.87 9.91 19.31
N GLY A 99 16.06 9.83 20.63
CA GLY A 99 17.04 8.93 21.19
C GLY A 99 16.76 7.50 20.76
N PRO A 100 17.62 6.57 21.16
CA PRO A 100 17.75 5.23 20.61
C PRO A 100 16.64 4.28 21.05
N LYS A 101 15.38 4.58 20.72
CA LYS A 101 14.23 3.78 21.16
C LYS A 101 13.79 2.71 20.15
N TYR A 102 14.40 2.65 18.97
CA TYR A 102 13.95 1.75 17.89
C TYR A 102 14.96 0.69 17.46
N TRP A 103 16.09 0.54 18.16
CA TRP A 103 17.12 -0.45 17.79
C TRP A 103 17.62 -1.35 18.93
N ALA A 104 16.93 -1.40 20.07
CA ALA A 104 17.14 -2.48 21.01
C ALA A 104 16.17 -3.64 20.69
N MET A 105 16.62 -4.58 19.86
CA MET A 105 16.22 -5.98 20.04
C MET A 105 16.54 -6.33 21.51
N LYS A 106 15.52 -6.67 22.29
CA LYS A 106 15.76 -7.36 23.56
C LYS A 106 15.81 -8.87 23.29
N PRO A 107 16.70 -9.63 23.94
CA PRO A 107 16.64 -11.09 23.95
C PRO A 107 15.32 -11.58 24.59
#